data_AF-L2FNB5-F1
#
_entry.id   AF-L2FNB5-F1
#
_cell.length_a   1.000
_cell.length_b   1.000
_cell.length_c   1.000
_cell.angle_alpha   90.00
_cell.angle_beta   90.00
_cell.angle_gamma   90.00
#
_symmetry.space_group_name_H-M   'P 1'
#
loop_
_entity.id
_entity.type
_entity.pdbx_description
1 polymer ?
#
loop_
_entity_poly.entity_id
_entity_poly.type
_entity_poly.pdbx_seq_one_letter_code
_entity_poly.pdbx_strand_id
1 'polypeptide(L)'
;MAEDDPPSAGGSTVPSPFNFQTQVISTSPVKSVCSASRGEISLIMMRASSSSHLYSTTDTGLSQNIGQRRGHRYKHSSISTQHQIFQEPPQRPPPVLPASLPVPTVREAWKSMSRDQRARLYWSLCHLAVASWLFFISEGSLAMMALSHLVFFDAGSAAVCVAVEVLGNFEVWRRSSIRHPFGLERAEVLAGFAMSIFLLFGGFDLVSHNLKHWLETKGGHEPHHEHAHERVSAGEVDWAAFAAIASTAISAYGLKNHARIARIMRVSWLAGLPTHFSNIFHFLTVFFSSLLLLLPLLSIKTYIWLDRTLCAAIAASMFLFGAKLAMAQAMMLLMSYGGNGGNEGVTSVVREIEAEPGVTRIEDAQFWQVHYGLCMANLKICVAKGCDEGWAKDTVGARV
;
A
#
# COMPACT_ATOMS: atom_id res chain seq x y z
N MET A 1 -0.91 -79.31 -33.79
CA MET A 1 -0.27 -78.16 -33.11
C MET A 1 -1.28 -77.03 -33.14
N ALA A 2 -2.24 -77.14 -32.24
CA ALA A 2 -3.39 -76.27 -32.04
C ALA A 2 -3.69 -76.38 -30.54
N GLU A 3 -3.55 -75.26 -29.83
CA GLU A 3 -3.84 -75.03 -28.41
C GLU A 3 -4.00 -73.50 -28.29
N ASP A 4 -4.84 -72.89 -27.46
CA ASP A 4 -6.14 -73.17 -26.86
C ASP A 4 -6.48 -71.84 -26.15
N ASP A 5 -7.67 -71.27 -26.36
CA ASP A 5 -8.27 -70.26 -25.45
C ASP A 5 -9.14 -71.04 -24.45
N PRO A 6 -9.20 -70.73 -23.13
CA PRO A 6 -10.15 -69.70 -22.59
C PRO A 6 -9.79 -69.18 -21.14
N PRO A 7 -10.70 -68.60 -20.31
CA PRO A 7 -11.82 -67.68 -20.53
C PRO A 7 -11.70 -66.33 -19.75
N SER A 8 -12.54 -65.38 -20.15
CA SER A 8 -12.87 -64.13 -19.45
C SER A 8 -13.46 -64.37 -18.05
N ALA A 9 -12.94 -63.69 -17.03
CA ALA A 9 -13.54 -63.54 -15.71
C ALA A 9 -13.80 -62.06 -15.42
N GLY A 10 -15.07 -61.73 -15.19
CA GLY A 10 -15.54 -60.38 -14.86
C GLY A 10 -15.02 -59.89 -13.51
N GLY A 11 -14.69 -58.60 -13.46
CA GLY A 11 -14.41 -57.86 -12.24
C GLY A 11 -15.22 -56.56 -12.25
N SER A 12 -16.30 -56.55 -11.48
CA SER A 12 -17.11 -55.38 -11.15
C SER A 12 -16.25 -54.25 -10.59
N THR A 13 -16.16 -53.12 -11.27
CA THR A 13 -15.57 -51.90 -10.73
C THR A 13 -16.57 -51.22 -9.80
N VAL A 14 -16.41 -51.46 -8.50
CA VAL A 14 -17.01 -50.65 -7.44
C VAL A 14 -16.49 -49.21 -7.57
N PRO A 15 -17.35 -48.18 -7.57
CA PRO A 15 -16.87 -46.81 -7.61
C PRO A 15 -16.17 -46.45 -6.29
N SER A 16 -14.89 -46.10 -6.38
CA SER A 16 -14.12 -45.48 -5.31
C SER A 16 -14.85 -44.23 -4.76
N PRO A 17 -14.99 -44.05 -3.43
CA PRO A 17 -15.71 -42.93 -2.83
C PRO A 17 -14.90 -41.62 -2.80
N PHE A 18 -13.70 -41.58 -3.39
CA PHE A 18 -12.82 -40.42 -3.36
C PHE A 18 -12.82 -39.70 -4.71
N ASN A 19 -13.91 -39.00 -5.00
CA ASN A 19 -13.96 -38.03 -6.08
C ASN A 19 -13.42 -36.68 -5.56
N PHE A 20 -12.10 -36.55 -5.47
CA PHE A 20 -11.48 -35.25 -5.27
C PHE A 20 -11.39 -34.54 -6.62
N GLN A 21 -12.36 -33.66 -6.90
CA GLN A 21 -12.12 -32.58 -7.86
C GLN A 21 -11.13 -31.60 -7.22
N THR A 22 -9.85 -31.85 -7.39
CA THR A 22 -8.83 -30.82 -7.17
C THR A 22 -9.13 -29.68 -8.14
N GLN A 23 -9.56 -28.52 -7.62
CA GLN A 23 -9.48 -27.28 -8.39
C GLN A 23 -8.02 -27.14 -8.80
N VAL A 24 -7.76 -27.26 -10.10
CA VAL A 24 -6.43 -27.05 -10.69
C VAL A 24 -6.09 -25.58 -10.45
N ILE A 25 -5.35 -25.32 -9.37
CA ILE A 25 -4.77 -24.01 -9.12
C ILE A 25 -3.71 -23.80 -10.19
N SER A 26 -3.87 -22.75 -10.99
CA SER A 26 -2.81 -22.29 -11.87
C SER A 26 -1.54 -22.09 -11.05
N THR A 27 -0.49 -22.84 -11.38
CA THR A 27 0.85 -22.66 -10.78
C THR A 27 1.53 -21.37 -11.25
N SER A 28 0.94 -20.67 -12.23
CA SER A 28 1.41 -19.36 -12.67
C SER A 28 1.02 -18.29 -11.65
N PRO A 29 1.98 -17.50 -11.14
CA PRO A 29 1.70 -16.40 -10.22
C PRO A 29 1.07 -15.18 -10.94
N VAL A 30 1.10 -15.13 -12.27
CA VAL A 30 0.60 -14.03 -13.10
C VAL A 30 -0.90 -14.17 -13.36
N LYS A 31 -1.65 -13.08 -13.23
CA LYS A 31 -3.08 -13.02 -13.58
C LYS A 31 -3.30 -13.47 -15.03
N SER A 32 -4.26 -14.35 -15.27
CA SER A 32 -4.66 -14.69 -16.64
C SER A 32 -5.41 -13.52 -17.28
N VAL A 33 -5.02 -13.14 -18.49
CA VAL A 33 -5.71 -12.09 -19.27
C VAL A 33 -6.85 -12.74 -20.05
N CYS A 34 -8.09 -12.62 -19.57
CA CYS A 34 -9.28 -12.86 -20.39
C CYS A 34 -9.78 -11.52 -20.94
N SER A 35 -9.83 -11.39 -22.27
CA SER A 35 -10.48 -10.28 -22.96
C SER A 35 -11.95 -10.64 -23.23
N ALA A 36 -12.90 -10.02 -22.52
CA ALA A 36 -14.13 -9.46 -23.09
C ALA A 36 -15.14 -9.00 -22.00
N SER A 37 -15.67 -7.79 -22.25
CA SER A 37 -16.97 -7.25 -21.86
C SER A 37 -17.22 -6.77 -20.41
N ARG A 38 -17.87 -5.59 -20.35
CA ARG A 38 -18.46 -4.94 -19.18
C ARG A 38 -19.27 -5.91 -18.33
N GLY A 39 -19.05 -5.90 -17.02
CA GLY A 39 -19.97 -6.49 -16.04
C GLY A 39 -19.26 -7.05 -14.82
N GLU A 40 -19.59 -6.48 -13.65
CA GLU A 40 -19.42 -7.04 -12.30
C GLU A 40 -18.01 -7.31 -11.76
N ILE A 41 -17.56 -6.40 -10.89
CA ILE A 41 -16.64 -6.76 -9.80
C ILE A 41 -17.50 -7.46 -8.75
N SER A 42 -17.44 -8.79 -8.73
CA SER A 42 -17.96 -9.62 -7.66
C SER A 42 -17.14 -9.34 -6.40
N LEU A 43 -17.62 -8.40 -5.60
CA LEU A 43 -17.32 -8.31 -4.18
C LEU A 43 -18.01 -9.51 -3.54
N ILE A 44 -17.25 -10.48 -3.06
CA ILE A 44 -17.78 -11.61 -2.27
C ILE A 44 -18.22 -11.03 -0.92
N MET A 45 -19.43 -10.48 -0.94
CA MET A 45 -20.39 -10.55 0.14
C MET A 45 -20.49 -12.03 0.55
N MET A 46 -20.47 -12.30 1.85
CA MET A 46 -20.72 -13.64 2.38
C MET A 46 -22.09 -14.14 1.88
N ARG A 47 -22.08 -14.95 0.82
CA ARG A 47 -23.21 -15.80 0.47
C ARG A 47 -23.24 -16.96 1.46
N ALA A 48 -24.06 -16.81 2.49
CA ALA A 48 -24.46 -17.93 3.32
C ALA A 48 -25.30 -18.87 2.46
N SER A 49 -24.75 -20.02 2.10
CA SER A 49 -25.57 -21.14 1.61
C SER A 49 -26.19 -21.83 2.81
N SER A 50 -27.52 -21.79 2.86
CA SER A 50 -28.37 -22.59 3.71
C SER A 50 -28.04 -24.08 3.63
N SER A 51 -27.98 -24.73 4.79
CA SER A 51 -28.46 -26.10 4.98
C SER A 51 -28.91 -26.25 6.44
N SER A 52 -30.23 -26.28 6.60
CA SER A 52 -30.96 -26.55 7.82
C SER A 52 -30.83 -28.02 8.22
N HIS A 53 -30.44 -28.30 9.48
CA HIS A 53 -30.87 -29.51 10.17
C HIS A 53 -31.18 -29.18 11.63
N LEU A 54 -32.47 -29.28 11.97
CA LEU A 54 -33.01 -29.38 13.33
C LEU A 54 -32.31 -30.50 14.09
N TYR A 55 -31.98 -30.28 15.37
CA TYR A 55 -32.48 -31.10 16.48
C TYR A 55 -32.32 -30.35 17.82
N SER A 56 -33.39 -30.44 18.60
CA SER A 56 -33.54 -29.96 19.97
C SER A 56 -32.98 -30.99 20.95
N THR A 57 -32.22 -30.56 21.97
CA THR A 57 -32.41 -31.01 23.37
C THR A 57 -31.57 -30.20 24.37
N THR A 58 -32.23 -29.91 25.49
CA THR A 58 -31.75 -29.47 26.80
C THR A 58 -30.81 -30.49 27.46
N ASP A 59 -29.73 -30.05 28.13
CA ASP A 59 -29.45 -30.44 29.53
C ASP A 59 -28.36 -29.58 30.20
N THR A 60 -28.53 -29.44 31.51
CA THR A 60 -27.72 -28.78 32.54
C THR A 60 -26.48 -29.60 32.96
N GLY A 61 -25.43 -28.94 33.49
CA GLY A 61 -24.37 -29.64 34.22
C GLY A 61 -23.07 -28.86 34.44
N LEU A 62 -22.79 -28.47 35.68
CA LEU A 62 -21.50 -27.95 36.14
C LEU A 62 -20.36 -28.99 35.98
N SER A 63 -19.14 -28.52 35.65
CA SER A 63 -17.96 -28.57 36.56
C SER A 63 -16.61 -28.72 35.83
N GLN A 64 -15.70 -27.81 36.19
CA GLN A 64 -14.25 -27.97 36.41
C GLN A 64 -13.25 -28.07 35.24
N ASN A 65 -12.50 -26.97 35.14
CA ASN A 65 -11.11 -26.87 34.68
C ASN A 65 -10.23 -27.96 35.29
N ILE A 66 -9.79 -28.93 34.47
CA ILE A 66 -8.74 -29.89 34.81
C ILE A 66 -7.66 -29.87 33.71
N GLY A 67 -6.51 -29.28 34.08
CA GLY A 67 -5.15 -29.55 33.62
C GLY A 67 -4.88 -30.01 32.19
N GLN A 68 -4.71 -29.07 31.26
CA GLN A 68 -3.98 -29.33 30.00
C GLN A 68 -2.47 -29.32 30.24
N ARG A 69 -1.92 -30.41 30.79
CA ARG A 69 -0.50 -30.72 30.66
C ARG A 69 -0.23 -31.16 29.22
N ARG A 70 0.71 -30.47 28.56
CA ARG A 70 1.21 -30.78 27.20
C ARG A 70 1.68 -32.24 27.12
N GLY A 71 0.82 -33.12 26.62
CA GLY A 71 1.17 -34.48 26.25
C GLY A 71 1.92 -34.49 24.92
N HIS A 72 3.10 -35.10 24.90
CA HIS A 72 3.88 -35.36 23.70
C HIS A 72 3.07 -36.23 22.73
N ARG A 73 2.96 -35.81 21.46
CA ARG A 73 2.17 -36.46 20.42
C ARG A 73 2.78 -37.82 20.04
N TYR A 74 2.34 -38.90 20.68
CA TYR A 74 2.58 -40.26 20.18
C TYR A 74 1.45 -40.65 19.22
N LYS A 75 1.52 -40.21 17.96
CA LYS A 75 0.57 -40.58 16.90
C LYS A 75 0.90 -41.89 16.18
N HIS A 76 1.92 -42.62 16.64
CA HIS A 76 2.45 -43.80 15.93
C HIS A 76 2.43 -45.09 16.73
N SER A 77 1.85 -45.10 17.93
CA SER A 77 1.75 -46.31 18.75
C SER A 77 0.43 -47.03 18.44
N SER A 78 0.51 -48.25 17.92
CA SER A 78 -0.63 -49.13 17.58
C SER A 78 -1.52 -49.51 18.77
N ILE A 79 -1.15 -49.13 19.99
CA ILE A 79 -1.94 -49.31 21.23
C ILE A 79 -2.80 -48.06 21.54
N SER A 80 -2.53 -46.89 20.92
CA SER A 80 -3.30 -45.66 21.16
C SER A 80 -4.60 -45.59 20.36
N THR A 81 -4.72 -46.36 19.27
CA THR A 81 -5.91 -46.41 18.41
C THR A 81 -7.10 -47.10 19.08
N GLN A 82 -6.86 -47.97 20.07
CA GLN A 82 -7.92 -48.76 20.73
C GLN A 82 -8.52 -48.06 21.97
N HIS A 83 -7.85 -47.03 22.51
CA HIS A 83 -8.34 -46.19 23.62
C HIS A 83 -8.67 -44.75 23.20
N GLN A 84 -8.78 -44.45 21.89
CA GLN A 84 -9.22 -43.15 21.40
C GLN A 84 -10.74 -43.00 21.53
N ILE A 85 -11.20 -42.79 22.77
CA ILE A 85 -12.56 -42.32 23.10
C ILE A 85 -12.78 -40.88 22.59
N PHE A 86 -11.70 -40.16 22.28
CA PHE A 86 -11.79 -38.91 21.54
C PHE A 86 -11.95 -39.19 20.05
N GLN A 87 -13.18 -39.09 19.56
CA GLN A 87 -13.44 -38.83 18.15
C GLN A 87 -12.56 -37.65 17.73
N GLU A 88 -11.74 -37.85 16.68
CA GLU A 88 -11.07 -36.72 16.06
C GLU A 88 -12.17 -35.74 15.64
N PRO A 89 -12.05 -34.44 16.00
CA PRO A 89 -13.05 -33.46 15.64
C PRO A 89 -13.30 -33.57 14.13
N PRO A 90 -14.56 -33.53 13.67
CA PRO A 90 -14.90 -33.69 12.26
C PRO A 90 -13.95 -32.89 11.39
N GLN A 91 -13.37 -33.51 10.36
CA GLN A 91 -12.41 -32.83 9.48
C GLN A 91 -13.03 -31.52 9.02
N ARG A 92 -12.46 -30.41 9.51
CA ARG A 92 -12.94 -29.07 9.18
C ARG A 92 -12.88 -28.95 7.65
N PRO A 93 -13.97 -28.52 6.98
CA PRO A 93 -13.98 -28.35 5.55
C PRO A 93 -12.74 -27.59 5.09
N PRO A 94 -12.14 -27.95 3.94
CA PRO A 94 -10.94 -27.28 3.46
C PRO A 94 -11.21 -25.77 3.44
N PRO A 95 -10.27 -24.95 3.96
CA PRO A 95 -10.45 -23.52 4.01
C PRO A 95 -10.88 -22.98 2.63
N VAL A 96 -11.96 -22.19 2.62
CA VAL A 96 -12.51 -21.56 1.40
C VAL A 96 -11.47 -20.67 0.71
N LEU A 97 -10.46 -20.21 1.48
CA LEU A 97 -9.34 -19.42 1.00
C LEU A 97 -8.05 -20.24 0.90
N PRO A 98 -7.21 -19.99 -0.13
CA PRO A 98 -5.92 -20.65 -0.25
C PRO A 98 -5.04 -20.31 0.96
N ALA A 99 -4.28 -21.29 1.45
CA ALA A 99 -3.37 -21.12 2.58
C ALA A 99 -2.34 -20.00 2.34
N SER A 100 -1.79 -19.96 1.13
CA SER A 100 -0.88 -18.91 0.67
C SER A 100 -0.89 -18.83 -0.85
N LEU A 101 -0.61 -17.65 -1.38
CA LEU A 101 -0.37 -17.45 -2.81
C LEU A 101 1.14 -17.37 -3.08
N PRO A 102 1.61 -17.80 -4.26
CA PRO A 102 3.01 -17.70 -4.63
C PRO A 102 3.43 -16.22 -4.69
N VAL A 103 4.52 -15.89 -3.98
CA VAL A 103 5.13 -14.56 -4.03
C VAL A 103 6.08 -14.52 -5.22
N PRO A 104 5.98 -13.50 -6.10
CA PRO A 104 6.77 -13.45 -7.33
C PRO A 104 8.26 -13.29 -7.05
N THR A 105 9.07 -13.99 -7.83
CA THR A 105 10.52 -13.73 -7.90
C THR A 105 10.80 -12.49 -8.76
N VAL A 106 11.97 -11.86 -8.59
CA VAL A 106 12.38 -10.71 -9.41
C VAL A 106 12.39 -11.05 -10.92
N ARG A 107 12.76 -12.29 -11.26
CA ARG A 107 12.75 -12.77 -12.66
C ARG A 107 11.34 -12.86 -13.23
N GLU A 108 10.38 -13.30 -12.43
CA GLU A 108 8.97 -13.35 -12.83
C GLU A 108 8.37 -11.95 -12.93
N ALA A 109 8.70 -11.05 -12.00
CA ALA A 109 8.31 -9.64 -12.05
C ALA A 109 8.81 -8.95 -13.32
N TRP A 110 10.05 -9.24 -13.73
CA TRP A 110 10.59 -8.73 -14.99
C TRP A 110 9.84 -9.27 -16.21
N LYS A 111 9.55 -10.58 -16.22
CA LYS A 111 8.82 -11.22 -17.33
C LYS A 111 7.36 -10.79 -17.43
N SER A 112 6.72 -10.46 -16.32
CA SER A 112 5.31 -10.03 -16.31
C SER A 112 5.10 -8.60 -16.80
N MET A 113 6.18 -7.83 -16.97
CA MET A 113 6.11 -6.40 -17.21
C MET A 113 5.63 -6.06 -18.63
N SER A 114 4.52 -5.33 -18.71
CA SER A 114 4.03 -4.76 -19.97
C SER A 114 5.01 -3.74 -20.57
N ARG A 115 4.87 -3.43 -21.86
CA ARG A 115 5.72 -2.42 -22.54
C ARG A 115 5.65 -1.06 -21.85
N ASP A 116 4.46 -0.67 -21.42
CA ASP A 116 4.25 0.62 -20.74
C ASP A 116 4.89 0.64 -19.35
N GLN A 117 4.77 -0.45 -18.57
CA GLN A 117 5.43 -0.57 -17.27
C GLN A 117 6.96 -0.58 -17.42
N ARG A 118 7.49 -1.22 -18.47
CA ARG A 118 8.93 -1.19 -18.78
C ARG A 118 9.40 0.20 -19.14
N ALA A 119 8.66 0.92 -19.98
CA ALA A 119 8.97 2.31 -20.31
C ALA A 119 8.99 3.20 -19.06
N ARG A 120 8.00 3.04 -18.17
CA ARG A 120 7.96 3.75 -16.88
C ARG A 120 9.12 3.37 -15.96
N LEU A 121 9.52 2.10 -15.92
CA LEU A 121 10.67 1.65 -15.15
C LEU A 121 11.97 2.30 -15.66
N TYR A 122 12.25 2.21 -16.96
CA TYR A 122 13.45 2.80 -17.54
C TYR A 122 13.49 4.31 -17.33
N TRP A 123 12.36 4.99 -17.50
CA TRP A 123 12.29 6.42 -17.22
C TRP A 123 12.49 6.74 -15.75
N SER A 124 11.90 5.96 -14.84
CA SER A 124 12.10 6.16 -13.40
C SER A 124 13.57 5.97 -13.00
N LEU A 125 14.27 5.02 -13.61
CA LEU A 125 15.71 4.83 -13.41
C LEU A 125 16.51 6.01 -13.98
N CYS A 126 16.13 6.52 -15.16
CA CYS A 126 16.73 7.72 -15.73
C CYS A 126 16.51 8.95 -14.83
N HIS A 127 15.29 9.12 -14.30
CA HIS A 127 14.96 10.21 -13.39
C HIS A 127 15.75 10.11 -12.08
N LEU A 128 15.92 8.90 -11.52
CA LEU A 128 16.80 8.68 -10.37
C LEU A 128 18.27 9.00 -10.70
N ALA A 129 18.75 8.66 -11.89
CA ALA A 129 20.11 9.01 -12.31
C ALA A 129 20.29 10.53 -12.42
N VAL A 130 19.30 11.25 -12.95
CA VAL A 130 19.29 12.73 -12.97
C VAL A 130 19.27 13.30 -11.55
N ALA A 131 18.47 12.74 -10.64
CA ALA A 131 18.43 13.15 -9.24
C ALA A 131 19.78 12.95 -8.54
N SER A 132 20.42 11.79 -8.74
CA SER A 132 21.75 11.50 -8.21
C SER A 132 22.81 12.43 -8.80
N TRP A 133 22.79 12.65 -10.11
CA TRP A 133 23.68 13.62 -10.76
C TRP A 133 23.51 15.03 -10.17
N LEU A 134 22.26 15.47 -10.00
CA LEU A 134 21.93 16.76 -9.40
C LEU A 134 22.46 16.88 -7.97
N PHE A 135 22.38 15.80 -7.18
CA PHE A 135 22.93 15.76 -5.83
C PHE A 135 24.44 15.98 -5.84
N PHE A 136 25.20 15.28 -6.68
CA PHE A 136 26.66 15.43 -6.74
C PHE A 136 27.11 16.80 -7.24
N ILE A 137 26.38 17.41 -8.18
CA ILE A 137 26.73 18.74 -8.73
C ILE A 137 26.19 19.90 -7.88
N SER A 138 25.40 19.63 -6.84
CA SER A 138 24.77 20.66 -6.01
C SER A 138 25.74 21.38 -5.05
N GLU A 139 27.01 20.95 -5.02
CA GLU A 139 28.07 21.61 -4.27
C GLU A 139 28.15 23.10 -4.65
N GLY A 140 28.07 23.99 -3.64
CA GLY A 140 28.18 25.44 -3.82
C GLY A 140 26.86 26.22 -3.83
N SER A 141 25.69 25.58 -3.82
CA SER A 141 24.39 26.26 -3.64
C SER A 141 23.48 25.50 -2.68
N LEU A 142 22.99 26.20 -1.65
CA LEU A 142 22.09 25.60 -0.66
C LEU A 142 20.73 25.30 -1.27
N ALA A 143 20.24 26.15 -2.18
CA ALA A 143 18.98 25.91 -2.86
C ALA A 143 19.08 24.74 -3.84
N MET A 144 20.21 24.57 -4.55
CA MET A 144 20.44 23.42 -5.42
C MET A 144 20.56 22.11 -4.64
N MET A 145 21.20 22.13 -3.47
CA MET A 145 21.24 20.98 -2.57
C MET A 145 19.84 20.65 -2.01
N ALA A 146 19.04 21.66 -1.69
CA ALA A 146 17.64 21.46 -1.31
C ALA A 146 16.81 20.88 -2.45
N LEU A 147 17.01 21.40 -3.67
CA LEU A 147 16.33 20.93 -4.87
C LEU A 147 16.68 19.46 -5.17
N SER A 148 17.93 19.04 -5.00
CA SER A 148 18.35 17.67 -5.28
C SER A 148 17.61 16.64 -4.41
N HIS A 149 17.42 16.93 -3.12
CA HIS A 149 16.61 16.09 -2.22
C HIS A 149 15.14 16.03 -2.66
N LEU A 150 14.58 17.15 -3.11
CA LEU A 150 13.19 17.21 -3.59
C LEU A 150 13.01 16.43 -4.91
N VAL A 151 13.95 16.55 -5.85
CA VAL A 151 13.97 15.75 -7.10
C VAL A 151 14.17 14.26 -6.79
N PHE A 152 15.00 13.92 -5.81
CA PHE A 152 15.19 12.53 -5.37
C PHE A 152 13.90 11.94 -4.80
N PHE A 153 13.12 12.74 -4.06
CA PHE A 153 11.80 12.34 -3.58
C PHE A 153 10.83 12.08 -4.75
N ASP A 154 10.81 12.95 -5.75
CA ASP A 154 9.97 12.79 -6.95
C ASP A 154 10.37 11.56 -7.78
N ALA A 155 11.67 11.31 -7.94
CA ALA A 155 12.19 10.15 -8.66
C ALA A 155 11.94 8.84 -7.88
N GLY A 156 12.16 8.85 -6.57
CA GLY A 156 11.92 7.71 -5.69
C GLY A 156 10.43 7.34 -5.60
N SER A 157 9.54 8.32 -5.49
CA SER A 157 8.09 8.08 -5.47
C SER A 157 7.58 7.54 -6.81
N ALA A 158 8.12 8.00 -7.93
CA ALA A 158 7.87 7.41 -9.24
C ALA A 158 8.36 5.94 -9.32
N ALA A 159 9.52 5.63 -8.75
CA ALA A 159 10.06 4.27 -8.72
C ALA A 159 9.17 3.33 -7.90
N VAL A 160 8.72 3.77 -6.71
CA VAL A 160 7.76 3.04 -5.87
C VAL A 160 6.45 2.80 -6.62
N CYS A 161 5.93 3.80 -7.35
CA CYS A 161 4.73 3.64 -8.17
C CYS A 161 4.87 2.54 -9.21
N VAL A 162 6.00 2.49 -9.92
CA VAL A 162 6.27 1.44 -10.91
C VAL A 162 6.42 0.08 -10.24
N ALA A 163 7.10 0.00 -9.09
CA ALA A 163 7.22 -1.25 -8.33
C ALA A 163 5.84 -1.79 -7.93
N VAL A 164 4.96 -0.94 -7.38
CA VAL A 164 3.57 -1.28 -7.02
C VAL A 164 2.77 -1.73 -8.24
N GLU A 165 2.92 -1.07 -9.40
CA GLU A 165 2.28 -1.49 -10.65
C GLU A 165 2.70 -2.90 -11.09
N VAL A 166 4.01 -3.16 -11.08
CA VAL A 166 4.57 -4.44 -11.50
C VAL A 166 4.15 -5.55 -10.55
N LEU A 167 4.20 -5.30 -9.24
CA LEU A 167 3.73 -6.26 -8.24
C LEU A 167 2.21 -6.49 -8.32
N GLY A 168 1.46 -5.47 -8.74
CA GLY A 168 0.04 -5.56 -9.04
C GLY A 168 -0.34 -6.50 -10.20
N ASN A 169 0.62 -6.97 -11.00
CA ASN A 169 0.39 -8.00 -12.04
C ASN A 169 0.15 -9.40 -11.44
N PHE A 170 0.51 -9.61 -10.18
CA PHE A 170 0.41 -10.91 -9.50
C PHE A 170 -0.86 -10.98 -8.64
N GLU A 171 -1.43 -12.17 -8.51
CA GLU A 171 -2.66 -12.36 -7.72
C GLU A 171 -2.46 -12.04 -6.24
N VAL A 172 -1.31 -12.42 -5.67
CA VAL A 172 -0.96 -12.20 -4.25
C VAL A 172 -1.03 -10.74 -3.82
N TRP A 173 -0.92 -9.80 -4.77
CA TRP A 173 -1.04 -8.37 -4.47
C TRP A 173 -2.43 -8.01 -3.96
N ARG A 174 -3.49 -8.52 -4.60
CA ARG A 174 -4.89 -8.14 -4.31
C ARG A 174 -5.71 -9.25 -3.65
N ARG A 175 -5.40 -10.51 -3.97
CA ARG A 175 -6.20 -11.65 -3.55
C ARG A 175 -5.86 -12.05 -2.12
N SER A 176 -6.89 -12.19 -1.30
CA SER A 176 -6.78 -12.68 0.07
C SER A 176 -6.29 -14.14 0.14
N SER A 177 -5.44 -14.42 1.11
CA SER A 177 -4.98 -15.77 1.49
C SER A 177 -4.93 -15.88 3.01
N ILE A 178 -4.81 -17.09 3.56
CA ILE A 178 -4.69 -17.26 5.02
C ILE A 178 -3.44 -16.58 5.56
N ARG A 179 -2.31 -16.64 4.83
CA ARG A 179 -1.06 -15.94 5.19
C ARG A 179 -1.18 -14.41 5.05
N HIS A 180 -1.88 -13.94 4.02
CA HIS A 180 -2.07 -12.51 3.73
C HIS A 180 -3.56 -12.20 3.53
N PRO A 181 -4.31 -11.92 4.62
CA PRO A 181 -5.77 -11.80 4.60
C PRO A 181 -6.28 -10.66 3.70
N PHE A 182 -5.47 -9.62 3.52
CA PHE A 182 -5.79 -8.43 2.73
C PHE A 182 -4.85 -8.26 1.52
N GLY A 183 -4.22 -9.35 1.07
CA GLY A 183 -3.19 -9.28 0.04
C GLY A 183 -1.93 -8.53 0.51
N LEU A 184 -1.16 -8.02 -0.45
CA LEU A 184 0.08 -7.27 -0.22
C LEU A 184 -0.07 -5.75 -0.45
N GLU A 185 -1.28 -5.24 -0.71
CA GLU A 185 -1.50 -3.81 -0.96
C GLU A 185 -1.06 -2.92 0.22
N ARG A 186 -0.99 -3.44 1.45
CA ARG A 186 -0.40 -2.72 2.60
C ARG A 186 1.08 -2.33 2.40
N ALA A 187 1.82 -3.05 1.56
CA ALA A 187 3.21 -2.72 1.26
C ALA A 187 3.33 -1.38 0.49
N GLU A 188 2.31 -0.98 -0.28
CA GLU A 188 2.24 0.33 -0.93
C GLU A 188 2.19 1.47 0.11
N VAL A 189 1.38 1.30 1.16
CA VAL A 189 1.27 2.26 2.27
C VAL A 189 2.59 2.35 3.04
N LEU A 190 3.25 1.21 3.28
CA LEU A 190 4.56 1.18 3.94
C LEU A 190 5.65 1.87 3.10
N ALA A 191 5.66 1.66 1.79
CA ALA A 191 6.59 2.33 0.90
C ALA A 191 6.33 3.85 0.85
N GLY A 192 5.05 4.26 0.83
CA GLY A 192 4.66 5.68 0.97
C GLY A 192 5.12 6.29 2.30
N PHE A 193 4.99 5.56 3.40
CA PHE A 193 5.52 5.97 4.71
C PHE A 193 7.04 6.12 4.67
N ALA A 194 7.78 5.16 4.13
CA ALA A 194 9.23 5.25 4.00
C ALA A 194 9.67 6.48 3.19
N MET A 195 9.00 6.78 2.08
CA MET A 195 9.25 8.00 1.30
C MET A 195 8.99 9.27 2.11
N SER A 196 7.94 9.31 2.93
CA SER A 196 7.65 10.46 3.80
C SER A 196 8.73 10.71 4.85
N ILE A 197 9.34 9.64 5.37
CA ILE A 197 10.45 9.72 6.31
C ILE A 197 11.69 10.27 5.61
N PHE A 198 12.02 9.77 4.40
CA PHE A 198 13.09 10.33 3.59
C PHE A 198 12.92 11.85 3.39
N LEU A 199 11.70 12.29 3.06
CA LEU A 199 11.39 13.71 2.87
C LEU A 199 11.56 14.54 4.16
N LEU A 200 11.13 14.01 5.31
CA LEU A 200 11.30 14.64 6.62
C LEU A 200 12.78 14.79 6.99
N PHE A 201 13.58 13.73 6.82
CA PHE A 201 15.01 13.78 7.07
C PHE A 201 15.71 14.73 6.11
N GLY A 202 15.33 14.77 4.83
CA GLY A 202 15.85 15.76 3.89
C GLY A 202 15.54 17.20 4.31
N GLY A 203 14.33 17.46 4.80
CA GLY A 203 13.98 18.78 5.34
C GLY A 203 14.80 19.14 6.59
N PHE A 204 14.98 18.20 7.52
CA PHE A 204 15.77 18.40 8.73
C PHE A 204 17.27 18.62 8.43
N ASP A 205 17.83 17.82 7.52
CA ASP A 205 19.22 17.95 7.05
C ASP A 205 19.48 19.36 6.53
N LEU A 206 18.60 19.87 5.67
CA LEU A 206 18.70 21.23 5.13
C LEU A 206 18.57 22.30 6.22
N VAL A 207 17.60 22.18 7.14
CA VAL A 207 17.45 23.14 8.25
C VAL A 207 18.71 23.18 9.11
N SER A 208 19.31 22.02 9.39
CA SER A 208 20.53 21.91 10.20
C SER A 208 21.75 22.55 9.50
N HIS A 209 21.92 22.33 8.20
CA HIS A 209 22.96 22.97 7.40
C HIS A 209 22.79 24.49 7.35
N ASN A 210 21.55 24.98 7.19
CA ASN A 210 21.26 26.41 7.22
C ASN A 210 21.57 27.05 8.59
N LEU A 211 21.20 26.38 9.68
CA LEU A 211 21.47 26.87 11.03
C LEU A 211 22.97 26.93 11.33
N LYS A 212 23.73 25.91 10.88
CA LYS A 212 25.18 25.87 11.01
C LYS A 212 25.84 27.07 10.33
N HIS A 213 25.51 27.33 9.06
CA HIS A 213 26.06 28.50 8.34
C HIS A 213 25.69 29.83 9.01
N TRP A 214 24.47 29.95 9.55
CA TRP A 214 24.06 31.15 10.28
C TRP A 214 24.83 31.36 11.59
N LEU A 215 25.12 30.28 12.32
CA LEU A 215 25.93 30.32 13.55
C LEU A 215 27.39 30.63 13.24
N GLU A 216 27.97 30.00 12.21
CA GLU A 216 29.35 30.26 11.75
C GLU A 216 29.52 31.74 11.33
N THR A 217 28.54 32.32 10.64
CA THR A 217 28.55 33.74 10.25
C THR A 217 28.56 34.69 11.45
N LYS A 218 28.00 34.28 12.60
CA LYS A 218 27.96 35.11 13.82
C LYS A 218 29.17 34.92 14.73
N GLY A 219 29.91 33.83 14.58
CA GLY A 219 31.02 33.45 15.46
C GLY A 219 32.32 34.24 15.25
N GLY A 220 32.39 35.15 14.27
CA GLY A 220 33.58 35.98 14.04
C GLY A 220 34.80 35.24 13.49
N HIS A 221 34.65 33.97 13.10
CA HIS A 221 35.70 33.19 12.45
C HIS A 221 35.58 33.33 10.92
N GLU A 222 36.67 33.76 10.29
CA GLU A 222 36.85 33.75 8.83
C GLU A 222 36.63 32.33 8.28
N PRO A 223 35.71 32.10 7.33
CA PRO A 223 35.54 30.79 6.72
C PRO A 223 36.82 30.40 5.96
N HIS A 224 37.54 29.38 6.41
CA HIS A 224 38.76 28.87 5.75
C HIS A 224 38.50 28.19 4.38
N HIS A 225 37.28 28.24 3.86
CA HIS A 225 36.93 27.81 2.51
C HIS A 225 36.17 28.94 1.82
N GLU A 226 36.85 29.68 0.94
CA GLU A 226 36.20 30.56 -0.03
C GLU A 226 35.27 29.68 -0.90
N HIS A 227 33.97 29.82 -0.71
CA HIS A 227 33.00 29.27 -1.64
C HIS A 227 33.12 30.06 -2.95
N ALA A 228 33.74 29.47 -3.97
CA ALA A 228 33.70 30.00 -5.32
C ALA A 228 32.23 30.18 -5.72
N HIS A 229 31.78 31.43 -5.78
CA HIS A 229 30.37 31.80 -5.97
C HIS A 229 29.90 31.71 -7.43
N GLU A 230 30.62 31.00 -8.29
CA GLU A 230 30.34 30.93 -9.72
C GLU A 230 30.09 29.48 -10.15
N ARG A 231 28.96 28.92 -9.72
CA ARG A 231 28.47 27.62 -10.23
C ARG A 231 28.01 27.73 -11.68
N VAL A 232 27.47 28.89 -12.06
CA VAL A 232 27.00 29.25 -13.40
C VAL A 232 27.42 30.69 -13.63
N SER A 233 28.05 30.99 -14.77
CA SER A 233 28.46 32.36 -15.08
C SER A 233 27.22 33.23 -15.26
N ALA A 234 27.30 34.51 -14.89
CA ALA A 234 26.17 35.43 -14.95
C ALA A 234 25.63 35.50 -16.40
N GLY A 235 24.35 35.14 -16.58
CA GLY A 235 23.70 35.07 -17.90
C GLY A 235 23.73 33.71 -18.60
N GLU A 236 24.36 32.68 -18.03
CA GLU A 236 24.26 31.30 -18.53
C GLU A 236 23.06 30.55 -17.93
N VAL A 237 22.56 29.55 -18.66
CA VAL A 237 21.45 28.70 -18.22
C VAL A 237 21.99 27.64 -17.26
N ASP A 238 21.39 27.51 -16.07
CA ASP A 238 21.68 26.38 -15.18
C ASP A 238 21.12 25.08 -15.78
N TRP A 239 21.98 24.32 -16.45
CA TRP A 239 21.65 23.02 -17.04
C TRP A 239 21.13 21.99 -16.05
N ALA A 240 21.51 22.08 -14.78
CA ALA A 240 21.05 21.15 -13.76
C ALA A 240 19.62 21.49 -13.32
N ALA A 241 19.29 22.78 -13.17
CA ALA A 241 17.92 23.22 -12.94
C ALA A 241 17.02 22.87 -14.14
N PHE A 242 17.50 23.05 -15.38
CA PHE A 242 16.78 22.63 -16.58
C PHE A 242 16.53 21.11 -16.60
N ALA A 243 17.57 20.32 -16.30
CA ALA A 243 17.45 18.86 -16.23
C ALA A 243 16.45 18.41 -15.15
N ALA A 244 16.40 19.09 -14.00
CA ALA A 244 15.41 18.84 -12.95
C ALA A 244 13.97 19.10 -13.45
N ILE A 245 13.73 20.22 -14.14
CA ILE A 245 12.42 20.54 -14.73
C ILE A 245 12.03 19.48 -15.77
N ALA A 246 12.91 19.22 -16.74
CA ALA A 246 12.63 18.32 -17.84
C ALA A 246 12.35 16.89 -17.34
N SER A 247 13.20 16.37 -16.45
CA SER A 247 13.05 15.01 -15.92
C SER A 247 11.77 14.85 -15.10
N THR A 248 11.45 15.84 -14.25
CA THR A 248 10.20 15.86 -13.45
C THR A 248 8.97 15.98 -14.33
N ALA A 249 8.97 16.89 -15.31
CA ALA A 249 7.83 17.12 -16.20
C ALA A 249 7.51 15.89 -17.06
N ILE A 250 8.53 15.25 -17.64
CA ILE A 250 8.34 14.04 -18.44
C ILE A 250 7.88 12.88 -17.55
N SER A 251 8.42 12.76 -16.32
CA SER A 251 7.97 11.73 -15.36
C SER A 251 6.51 11.93 -14.94
N ALA A 252 6.11 13.16 -14.63
CA ALA A 252 4.79 13.50 -14.12
C ALA A 252 3.69 13.43 -15.20
N TYR A 253 3.94 14.08 -16.34
CA TYR A 253 2.96 14.29 -17.40
C TYR A 253 3.17 13.34 -18.57
N GLY A 254 4.40 13.16 -19.04
CA GLY A 254 4.72 12.29 -20.18
C GLY A 254 4.33 10.83 -19.94
N LEU A 255 4.50 10.34 -18.70
CA LEU A 255 4.17 8.96 -18.31
C LEU A 255 2.86 8.80 -17.56
N LYS A 256 2.09 9.89 -17.40
CA LYS A 256 0.81 9.91 -16.67
C LYS A 256 0.91 9.37 -15.22
N ASN A 257 2.08 9.51 -14.59
CA ASN A 257 2.31 9.05 -13.22
C ASN A 257 1.63 9.93 -12.17
N HIS A 258 1.25 11.17 -12.51
CA HIS A 258 0.67 12.15 -11.58
C HIS A 258 -0.54 11.61 -10.78
N ALA A 259 -1.49 10.92 -11.43
CA ALA A 259 -2.68 10.39 -10.75
C ALA A 259 -2.38 9.22 -9.81
N ARG A 260 -1.29 8.48 -10.05
CA ARG A 260 -0.88 7.33 -9.23
C ARG A 260 -0.06 7.78 -8.03
N ILE A 261 0.92 8.65 -8.25
CA ILE A 261 1.67 9.26 -7.15
C ILE A 261 0.70 10.03 -6.26
N ALA A 262 -0.22 10.81 -6.82
CA ALA A 262 -1.28 11.48 -6.05
C ALA A 262 -2.11 10.49 -5.21
N ARG A 263 -2.36 9.26 -5.69
CA ARG A 263 -3.08 8.22 -4.93
C ARG A 263 -2.25 7.68 -3.76
N ILE A 264 -0.97 7.38 -3.97
CA ILE A 264 -0.04 6.97 -2.90
C ILE A 264 0.15 8.08 -1.88
N MET A 265 -0.07 9.32 -2.32
CA MET A 265 0.14 10.53 -1.55
C MET A 265 -1.19 11.14 -1.11
N ARG A 266 -2.31 10.40 -1.19
CA ARG A 266 -3.64 10.93 -0.85
C ARG A 266 -3.72 11.16 0.64
N VAL A 267 -3.56 12.42 0.99
CA VAL A 267 -3.87 12.98 2.29
C VAL A 267 -5.17 13.76 2.11
N SER A 268 -6.16 13.53 2.97
CA SER A 268 -7.55 14.00 2.79
C SER A 268 -7.71 15.51 2.59
N TRP A 269 -6.78 16.33 3.10
CA TRP A 269 -6.68 17.79 2.82
C TRP A 269 -6.37 18.17 1.36
N LEU A 270 -5.73 17.31 0.56
CA LEU A 270 -5.44 17.60 -0.86
C LEU A 270 -6.63 17.28 -1.77
N ALA A 271 -7.72 16.71 -1.24
CA ALA A 271 -8.90 16.34 -2.02
C ALA A 271 -9.62 17.55 -2.65
N GLY A 272 -9.41 18.76 -2.11
CA GLY A 272 -9.98 20.00 -2.65
C GLY A 272 -9.16 20.68 -3.75
N LEU A 273 -7.96 20.18 -4.09
CA LEU A 273 -7.12 20.81 -5.11
C LEU A 273 -7.53 20.40 -6.54
N PRO A 274 -7.44 21.32 -7.52
CA PRO A 274 -7.62 20.98 -8.93
C PRO A 274 -6.71 19.83 -9.37
N THR A 275 -7.16 19.01 -10.33
CA THR A 275 -6.44 17.82 -10.81
C THR A 275 -5.03 18.12 -11.34
N HIS A 276 -4.78 19.35 -11.82
CA HIS A 276 -3.45 19.80 -12.25
C HIS A 276 -2.44 19.94 -11.09
N PHE A 277 -2.92 20.14 -9.85
CA PHE A 277 -2.11 20.18 -8.63
C PHE A 277 -2.20 18.88 -7.83
N SER A 278 -2.70 17.79 -8.43
CA SER A 278 -2.93 16.54 -7.70
C SER A 278 -1.65 15.96 -7.09
N ASN A 279 -0.48 16.30 -7.64
CA ASN A 279 0.80 16.03 -7.01
C ASN A 279 1.54 17.33 -6.65
N ILE A 280 1.38 17.75 -5.40
CA ILE A 280 1.98 18.96 -4.85
C ILE A 280 3.52 18.96 -4.91
N PHE A 281 4.16 17.79 -4.90
CA PHE A 281 5.62 17.68 -4.92
C PHE A 281 6.22 17.96 -6.29
N HIS A 282 5.62 17.42 -7.36
CA HIS A 282 6.02 17.79 -8.71
C HIS A 282 5.84 19.28 -8.99
N PHE A 283 4.76 19.87 -8.49
CA PHE A 283 4.55 21.31 -8.58
C PHE A 283 5.68 22.07 -7.85
N LEU A 284 5.99 21.66 -6.61
CA LEU A 284 7.05 22.26 -5.80
C LEU A 284 8.42 22.18 -6.51
N THR A 285 8.76 21.01 -7.07
CA THR A 285 10.00 20.77 -7.81
C THR A 285 10.09 21.65 -9.04
N VAL A 286 9.06 21.68 -9.89
CA VAL A 286 9.05 22.50 -11.11
C VAL A 286 9.09 23.98 -10.76
N PHE A 287 8.35 24.42 -9.73
CA PHE A 287 8.32 25.81 -9.27
C PHE A 287 9.70 26.26 -8.80
N PHE A 288 10.32 25.55 -7.85
CA PHE A 288 11.63 25.95 -7.33
C PHE A 288 12.75 25.79 -8.35
N SER A 289 12.71 24.77 -9.20
CA SER A 289 13.68 24.63 -10.30
C SER A 289 13.57 25.79 -11.29
N SER A 290 12.34 26.26 -11.58
CA SER A 290 12.13 27.41 -12.47
C SER A 290 12.66 28.71 -11.84
N LEU A 291 12.47 28.90 -10.53
CA LEU A 291 13.07 30.03 -9.82
C LEU A 291 14.59 29.98 -9.84
N LEU A 292 15.17 28.78 -9.67
CA LEU A 292 16.62 28.57 -9.75
C LEU A 292 17.19 28.79 -11.16
N LEU A 293 16.42 28.49 -12.21
CA LEU A 293 16.79 28.81 -13.60
C LEU A 293 16.89 30.32 -13.84
N LEU A 294 16.12 31.13 -13.09
CA LEU A 294 16.11 32.60 -13.21
C LEU A 294 17.16 33.27 -12.31
N LEU A 295 17.74 32.56 -11.33
CA LEU A 295 18.74 33.11 -10.40
C LEU A 295 19.99 33.68 -11.10
N PRO A 296 20.58 33.01 -12.12
CA PRO A 296 21.77 33.51 -12.83
C PRO A 296 21.56 34.83 -13.59
N LEU A 297 20.32 35.31 -13.72
CA LEU A 297 19.98 36.60 -14.36
C LEU A 297 20.00 37.78 -13.37
N LEU A 298 20.19 37.52 -12.07
CA LEU A 298 20.14 38.51 -11.00
C LEU A 298 21.55 38.95 -10.55
N SER A 299 21.62 40.08 -9.84
CA SER A 299 22.88 40.56 -9.27
C SER A 299 23.45 39.58 -8.21
N ILE A 300 24.77 39.54 -8.06
CA ILE A 300 25.49 38.64 -7.13
C ILE A 300 24.97 38.75 -5.68
N LYS A 301 24.68 39.96 -5.21
CA LYS A 301 24.13 40.17 -3.85
C LYS A 301 22.71 39.62 -3.70
N THR A 302 21.88 39.80 -4.73
CA THR A 302 20.52 39.26 -4.76
C THR A 302 20.54 37.73 -4.83
N TYR A 303 21.47 37.15 -5.59
CA TYR A 303 21.66 35.71 -5.73
C TYR A 303 21.87 35.01 -4.38
N ILE A 304 22.81 35.47 -3.56
CA ILE A 304 23.13 34.83 -2.26
C ILE A 304 21.93 34.88 -1.30
N TRP A 305 21.25 36.02 -1.22
CA TRP A 305 20.08 36.15 -0.37
C TRP A 305 18.94 35.25 -0.86
N LEU A 306 18.69 35.25 -2.17
CA LEU A 306 17.62 34.47 -2.78
C LEU A 306 17.87 32.97 -2.65
N ASP A 307 19.10 32.49 -2.88
CA ASP A 307 19.51 31.09 -2.67
C ASP A 307 19.17 30.60 -1.25
N ARG A 308 19.51 31.39 -0.22
CA ARG A 308 19.18 31.06 1.17
C ARG A 308 17.68 31.03 1.43
N THR A 309 16.94 32.00 0.89
CA THR A 309 15.47 32.02 1.04
C THR A 309 14.79 30.85 0.33
N LEU A 310 15.27 30.48 -0.87
CA LEU A 310 14.76 29.34 -1.62
C LEU A 310 15.07 28.03 -0.89
N CYS A 311 16.30 27.87 -0.37
CA CYS A 311 16.66 26.72 0.44
C CYS A 311 15.74 26.59 1.67
N ALA A 312 15.53 27.67 2.42
CA ALA A 312 14.63 27.68 3.58
C ALA A 312 13.17 27.36 3.20
N ALA A 313 12.68 27.89 2.08
CA ALA A 313 11.34 27.61 1.57
C ALA A 313 11.17 26.15 1.13
N ILE A 314 12.17 25.58 0.44
CA ILE A 314 12.18 24.15 0.07
C ILE A 314 12.19 23.28 1.32
N ALA A 315 13.09 23.55 2.27
CA ALA A 315 13.22 22.78 3.50
C ALA A 315 11.93 22.82 4.35
N ALA A 316 11.34 24.00 4.53
CA ALA A 316 10.06 24.16 5.23
C ALA A 316 8.93 23.38 4.53
N SER A 317 8.88 23.44 3.20
CA SER A 317 7.88 22.70 2.41
C SER A 317 8.07 21.18 2.56
N MET A 318 9.31 20.68 2.43
CA MET A 318 9.64 19.26 2.63
C MET A 318 9.25 18.79 4.03
N PHE A 319 9.55 19.58 5.06
CA PHE A 319 9.20 19.24 6.44
C PHE A 319 7.69 19.21 6.67
N LEU A 320 6.97 20.27 6.26
CA LEU A 320 5.53 20.38 6.47
C LEU A 320 4.75 19.31 5.70
N PHE A 321 5.03 19.15 4.41
CA PHE A 321 4.36 18.14 3.59
C PHE A 321 4.80 16.72 3.97
N GLY A 322 6.07 16.53 4.32
CA GLY A 322 6.61 15.27 4.83
C GLY A 322 5.93 14.83 6.13
N ALA A 323 5.74 15.75 7.08
CA ALA A 323 5.04 15.47 8.34
C ALA A 323 3.58 15.08 8.09
N LYS A 324 2.89 15.82 7.21
CA LYS A 324 1.48 15.55 6.85
C LYS A 324 1.33 14.18 6.18
N LEU A 325 2.22 13.86 5.26
CA LEU A 325 2.23 12.55 4.61
C LEU A 325 2.55 11.43 5.61
N ALA A 326 3.60 11.61 6.42
CA ALA A 326 4.01 10.63 7.42
C ALA A 326 2.89 10.32 8.40
N MET A 327 2.20 11.34 8.92
CA MET A 327 1.06 11.15 9.82
C MET A 327 -0.06 10.37 9.14
N ALA A 328 -0.44 10.70 7.91
CA ALA A 328 -1.53 9.99 7.24
C ALA A 328 -1.19 8.54 6.88
N GLN A 329 0.03 8.28 6.40
CA GLN A 329 0.48 6.91 6.15
C GLN A 329 0.59 6.13 7.46
N ALA A 330 1.15 6.74 8.52
CA ALA A 330 1.26 6.12 9.84
C ALA A 330 -0.12 5.77 10.41
N MET A 331 -1.08 6.69 10.34
CA MET A 331 -2.45 6.46 10.80
C MET A 331 -3.12 5.30 10.06
N MET A 332 -2.91 5.17 8.75
CA MET A 332 -3.36 4.00 8.01
C MET A 332 -2.65 2.72 8.47
N LEU A 333 -1.33 2.74 8.69
CA LEU A 333 -0.57 1.59 9.21
C LEU A 333 -1.00 1.18 10.64
N LEU A 334 -1.37 2.16 11.46
CA LEU A 334 -1.90 2.02 12.81
C LEU A 334 -3.36 1.54 12.84
N MET A 335 -3.96 1.23 11.68
CA MET A 335 -5.34 0.77 11.57
C MET A 335 -6.32 1.79 12.16
N SER A 336 -6.17 3.06 11.78
CA SER A 336 -7.18 4.08 12.04
C SER A 336 -7.90 4.47 10.75
N TYR A 337 -9.07 5.09 10.88
CA TYR A 337 -9.80 5.62 9.72
C TYR A 337 -9.34 7.06 9.41
N GLY A 338 -8.69 7.24 8.26
CA GLY A 338 -8.20 8.55 7.78
C GLY A 338 -9.00 9.14 6.60
N GLY A 339 -10.18 8.58 6.29
CA GLY A 339 -10.99 8.93 5.13
C GLY A 339 -11.59 10.34 5.15
N ASN A 340 -12.35 10.69 4.12
CA ASN A 340 -13.00 12.01 4.03
C ASN A 340 -13.99 12.19 5.19
N GLY A 341 -13.83 13.27 5.97
CA GLY A 341 -14.61 13.48 7.20
C GLY A 341 -14.07 12.77 8.45
N GLY A 342 -13.03 11.93 8.34
CA GLY A 342 -12.36 11.30 9.49
C GLY A 342 -13.33 10.72 10.52
N ASN A 343 -13.19 11.15 11.78
CA ASN A 343 -14.09 10.74 12.86
C ASN A 343 -15.54 11.20 12.64
N GLU A 344 -15.78 12.38 12.06
CA GLU A 344 -17.15 12.87 11.81
C GLU A 344 -17.87 11.98 10.80
N GLY A 345 -17.16 11.51 9.77
CA GLY A 345 -17.70 10.56 8.80
C GLY A 345 -18.09 9.23 9.46
N VAL A 346 -17.23 8.70 10.33
CA VAL A 346 -17.53 7.50 11.12
C VAL A 346 -18.73 7.74 12.05
N THR A 347 -18.77 8.86 12.75
CA THR A 347 -19.90 9.22 13.62
C THR A 347 -21.20 9.38 12.84
N SER A 348 -21.15 9.92 11.62
CA SER A 348 -22.33 9.99 10.73
C SER A 348 -22.86 8.61 10.38
N VAL A 349 -21.99 7.69 9.94
CA VAL A 349 -22.38 6.31 9.61
C VAL A 349 -22.96 5.60 10.82
N VAL A 350 -22.31 5.72 11.99
CA VAL A 350 -22.82 5.15 13.25
C VAL A 350 -24.21 5.71 13.58
N ARG A 351 -24.42 7.02 13.44
CA ARG A 351 -25.72 7.66 13.69
C ARG A 351 -26.79 7.22 12.69
N GLU A 352 -26.44 7.03 11.42
CA GLU A 352 -27.35 6.50 10.41
C GLU A 352 -27.78 5.07 10.71
N ILE A 353 -26.86 4.24 11.21
CA ILE A 353 -27.17 2.87 11.64
C ILE A 353 -28.05 2.86 12.90
N GLU A 354 -27.80 3.74 13.87
CA GLU A 354 -28.65 3.89 15.07
C GLU A 354 -30.05 4.41 14.76
N ALA A 355 -30.22 5.16 13.68
CA ALA A 355 -31.53 5.67 13.25
C ALA A 355 -32.42 4.61 12.60
N GLU A 356 -31.89 3.42 12.29
CA GLU A 356 -32.63 2.35 11.63
C GLU A 356 -33.65 1.73 12.61
N PRO A 357 -34.94 1.62 12.27
CA PRO A 357 -35.99 1.17 13.20
C PRO A 357 -35.77 -0.22 13.81
N GLY A 358 -35.04 -1.10 13.12
CA GLY A 358 -34.71 -2.44 13.60
C GLY A 358 -33.45 -2.51 14.46
N VAL A 359 -32.70 -1.41 14.61
CA VAL A 359 -31.53 -1.31 15.49
C VAL A 359 -31.95 -0.67 16.81
N THR A 360 -31.73 -1.37 17.91
CA THR A 360 -32.06 -0.86 19.26
C THR A 360 -30.89 -0.12 19.90
N ARG A 361 -29.66 -0.58 19.66
CA ARG A 361 -28.42 0.02 20.19
C ARG A 361 -27.20 -0.53 19.45
N ILE A 362 -26.15 0.28 19.34
CA ILE A 362 -24.81 -0.18 18.95
C ILE A 362 -23.95 -0.31 20.22
N GLU A 363 -23.36 -1.48 20.45
CA GLU A 363 -22.53 -1.77 21.63
C GLU A 363 -21.05 -1.50 21.40
N ASP A 364 -20.56 -1.77 20.18
CA ASP A 364 -19.19 -1.52 19.77
C ASP A 364 -19.17 -1.21 18.28
N ALA A 365 -18.33 -0.26 17.87
CA ALA A 365 -18.17 0.14 16.47
C ALA A 365 -16.72 0.54 16.22
N GLN A 366 -16.02 -0.26 15.43
CA GLN A 366 -14.61 -0.08 15.14
C GLN A 366 -14.43 0.05 13.64
N PHE A 367 -13.85 1.16 13.20
CA PHE A 367 -13.61 1.46 11.79
C PHE A 367 -12.12 1.70 11.57
N TRP A 368 -11.57 1.09 10.53
CA TRP A 368 -10.19 1.33 10.14
C TRP A 368 -9.99 1.20 8.63
N GLN A 369 -8.94 1.84 8.15
CA GLN A 369 -8.52 1.71 6.76
C GLN A 369 -7.34 0.75 6.66
N VAL A 370 -7.50 -0.34 5.90
CA VAL A 370 -6.47 -1.37 5.73
C VAL A 370 -5.43 -0.92 4.71
N HIS A 371 -5.90 -0.44 3.56
CA HIS A 371 -5.13 0.19 2.48
C HIS A 371 -6.07 1.12 1.70
N TYR A 372 -5.56 1.83 0.70
CA TYR A 372 -6.35 2.82 -0.05
C TYR A 372 -7.66 2.32 -0.66
N GLY A 373 -7.71 1.03 -1.02
CA GLY A 373 -8.87 0.41 -1.67
C GLY A 373 -9.80 -0.35 -0.74
N LEU A 374 -9.47 -0.45 0.56
CA LEU A 374 -10.22 -1.26 1.51
C LEU A 374 -10.31 -0.60 2.89
N CYS A 375 -11.54 -0.32 3.29
CA CYS A 375 -11.92 0.01 4.65
C CYS A 375 -12.58 -1.20 5.30
N MET A 376 -12.49 -1.30 6.62
CA MET A 376 -13.09 -2.36 7.40
C MET A 376 -13.83 -1.74 8.58
N ALA A 377 -15.01 -2.29 8.83
CA ALA A 377 -15.84 -1.92 9.97
C ALA A 377 -16.26 -3.19 10.71
N ASN A 378 -16.08 -3.19 12.02
CA ASN A 378 -16.59 -4.20 12.92
C ASN A 378 -17.63 -3.54 13.81
N LEU A 379 -18.87 -4.02 13.75
CA LEU A 379 -19.96 -3.51 14.56
C LEU A 379 -20.56 -4.64 15.40
N LYS A 380 -20.86 -4.31 16.65
CA LYS A 380 -21.68 -5.12 17.54
C LYS A 380 -22.98 -4.38 17.77
N ILE A 381 -24.08 -4.91 17.26
CA ILE A 381 -25.39 -4.25 17.28
C ILE A 381 -26.44 -5.12 17.99
N CYS A 382 -27.36 -4.47 18.68
CA CYS A 382 -28.56 -5.09 19.23
C CYS A 382 -29.73 -4.80 18.31
N VAL A 383 -30.36 -5.84 17.76
CA VAL A 383 -31.50 -5.71 16.85
C VAL A 383 -32.83 -5.97 17.57
N ALA A 384 -33.90 -5.36 17.07
CA ALA A 384 -35.24 -5.52 17.60
C ALA A 384 -35.74 -6.96 17.41
N LYS A 385 -36.65 -7.38 18.30
CA LYS A 385 -37.23 -8.72 18.27
C LYS A 385 -38.00 -8.94 16.96
N GLY A 386 -37.59 -9.93 16.18
CA GLY A 386 -38.15 -10.22 14.85
C GLY A 386 -37.24 -9.86 13.67
N CYS A 387 -36.15 -9.15 13.91
CA CYS A 387 -35.07 -8.96 12.94
C CYS A 387 -34.08 -10.12 13.04
N ASP A 388 -33.72 -10.73 11.91
CA ASP A 388 -32.74 -11.82 11.86
C ASP A 388 -31.35 -11.32 11.44
N GLU A 389 -30.36 -12.22 11.46
CA GLU A 389 -28.99 -11.91 11.09
C GLU A 389 -28.86 -11.49 9.60
N GLY A 390 -29.73 -12.03 8.74
CA GLY A 390 -29.76 -11.69 7.31
C GLY A 390 -30.19 -10.24 7.09
N TRP A 391 -31.32 -9.84 7.69
CA TRP A 391 -31.80 -8.47 7.69
C TRP A 391 -30.75 -7.48 8.18
N ALA A 392 -30.07 -7.83 9.29
CA ALA A 392 -29.04 -6.98 9.87
C ALA A 392 -27.86 -6.78 8.90
N LYS A 393 -27.38 -7.85 8.25
CA LYS A 393 -26.29 -7.77 7.28
C LYS A 393 -26.66 -6.94 6.06
N ASP A 394 -27.87 -7.13 5.52
CA ASP A 394 -28.29 -6.43 4.31
C ASP A 394 -28.54 -4.94 4.59
N THR A 395 -29.23 -4.63 5.68
CA THR A 395 -29.62 -3.25 6.02
C THR A 395 -28.44 -2.44 6.52
N VAL A 396 -27.66 -2.99 7.47
CA VAL A 396 -26.50 -2.28 8.04
C VAL A 396 -25.33 -2.29 7.04
N GLY A 397 -25.12 -3.40 6.34
CA GLY A 397 -24.06 -3.51 5.33
C GLY A 397 -24.24 -2.58 4.14
N ALA A 398 -25.47 -2.15 3.82
CA ALA A 398 -25.72 -1.15 2.79
C ALA A 398 -25.44 0.31 3.24
N ARG A 399 -25.33 0.55 4.55
CA ARG A 399 -25.07 1.88 5.14
C ARG A 399 -23.59 2.13 5.41
N VAL A 400 -22.82 1.05 5.62
CA VAL A 400 -21.36 1.05 5.78
C VAL A 400 -20.69 1.09 4.41
#